data_AF-A0A3P7KBI1-F1
#
_entry.id   AF-A0A3P7KBI1-F1
#
_cell.length_a   1.000
_cell.length_b   1.000
_cell.length_c   1.000
_cell.angle_alpha   90.00
_cell.angle_beta   90.00
_cell.angle_gamma   90.00
#
_symmetry.space_group_name_H-M   'P 1'
#
loop_
_entity.id
_entity.type
_entity.pdbx_description
1 polymer ?
#
loop_
_entity_poly.entity_id
_entity_poly.type
_entity_poly.pdbx_seq_one_letter_code
_entity_poly.pdbx_strand_id
1 'polypeptide(L)'
;MLRQLITKSLQFPIIARSLSAATAAPNVTVDKEALMKLRKRTGYSYVNCRKALVQFGSENLAEAEKWLRERAKSEGWAKAAKLSSRATTQGLIAVKSAGSVAVIVEMSCETDFVARGDNFKSLVRLLFCRYAV
;
A
#
# COMPACT_ATOMS: atom_id res chain seq x y z
N MET A 1 -28.41 21.79 -64.23
CA MET A 1 -29.21 21.72 -62.98
C MET A 1 -28.34 21.19 -61.84
N LEU A 2 -27.35 21.98 -61.42
CA LEU A 2 -26.59 21.79 -60.18
C LEU A 2 -27.04 22.90 -59.23
N ARG A 3 -27.65 22.55 -58.09
CA ARG A 3 -27.76 23.44 -56.92
C ARG A 3 -27.96 22.61 -55.65
N GLN A 4 -26.94 22.65 -54.78
CA GLN A 4 -27.01 22.60 -53.30
C GLN A 4 -27.45 21.26 -52.71
N LEU A 5 -26.64 20.39 -52.08
CA LEU A 5 -25.48 20.54 -51.19
C LEU A 5 -25.60 21.64 -50.12
N ILE A 6 -25.75 21.16 -48.87
CA ILE A 6 -25.40 21.76 -47.57
C ILE A 6 -26.52 22.59 -46.90
N THR A 7 -26.61 22.44 -45.57
CA THR A 7 -27.58 22.97 -44.57
C THR A 7 -28.80 22.07 -44.38
N LYS A 8 -29.17 21.54 -43.20
CA LYS A 8 -28.89 21.76 -41.78
C LYS A 8 -29.35 20.45 -41.09
N SER A 9 -28.48 19.67 -40.45
CA SER A 9 -28.07 19.84 -39.04
C SER A 9 -29.22 19.64 -38.04
N LEU A 10 -29.06 18.60 -37.21
CA LEU A 10 -29.57 18.43 -35.84
C LEU A 10 -30.94 17.74 -35.67
N GLN A 11 -30.98 16.46 -36.00
CA GLN A 11 -31.80 15.51 -35.24
C GLN A 11 -30.91 14.94 -34.14
N PHE A 12 -30.91 15.60 -32.96
CA PHE A 12 -30.34 15.02 -31.75
C PHE A 12 -31.38 14.06 -31.16
N PRO A 13 -31.16 12.74 -31.15
CA PRO A 13 -31.88 11.91 -30.20
C PRO A 13 -31.35 12.27 -28.81
N ILE A 14 -32.29 12.61 -27.93
CA ILE A 14 -32.08 12.89 -26.51
C ILE A 14 -31.43 11.64 -25.90
N ILE A 15 -30.11 11.66 -25.74
CA ILE A 15 -29.40 10.66 -24.93
C ILE A 15 -29.85 10.92 -23.50
N ALA A 16 -30.79 10.10 -23.04
CA ALA A 16 -31.14 9.98 -21.63
C ALA A 16 -29.85 9.64 -20.87
N ARG A 17 -29.24 10.69 -20.34
CA ARG A 17 -28.12 10.63 -19.42
C ARG A 17 -28.65 9.93 -18.18
N SER A 18 -28.50 8.60 -18.13
CA SER A 18 -28.75 7.83 -16.93
C SER A 18 -27.86 8.43 -15.85
N LEU A 19 -28.49 9.17 -14.94
CA LEU A 19 -27.91 9.55 -13.67
C LEU A 19 -27.65 8.24 -12.95
N SER A 20 -26.44 7.70 -13.15
CA SER A 20 -25.87 6.72 -12.25
C SER A 20 -25.85 7.40 -10.88
N ALA A 21 -26.78 7.00 -10.03
CA ALA A 21 -26.85 7.41 -8.65
C ALA A 21 -25.48 7.12 -8.04
N ALA A 22 -24.67 8.16 -7.85
CA ALA A 22 -23.49 8.09 -7.02
C ALA A 22 -23.99 7.75 -5.62
N THR A 23 -23.96 6.47 -5.27
CA THR A 23 -24.13 6.01 -3.91
C THR A 23 -22.98 6.63 -3.12
N ALA A 24 -23.30 7.68 -2.36
CA ALA A 24 -22.37 8.27 -1.41
C ALA A 24 -21.83 7.12 -0.55
N ALA A 25 -20.51 6.94 -0.57
CA ALA A 25 -19.83 5.97 0.30
C ALA A 25 -20.34 6.22 1.73
N PRO A 26 -20.74 5.16 2.47
CA PRO A 26 -21.29 5.34 3.80
C PRO A 26 -20.26 6.09 4.62
N ASN A 27 -20.67 7.23 5.17
CA ASN A 27 -19.82 8.01 6.05
C ASN A 27 -19.83 7.28 7.41
N VAL A 28 -19.11 6.15 7.46
CA VAL A 28 -19.05 5.30 8.64
C VAL A 28 -18.30 6.08 9.71
N THR A 29 -19.03 6.50 10.73
CA THR A 29 -18.50 7.14 11.92
C THR A 29 -17.72 6.10 12.72
N VAL A 30 -16.43 6.00 12.44
CA VAL A 30 -15.49 5.15 13.19
C VAL A 30 -15.03 5.90 14.43
N ASP A 31 -15.05 5.22 15.58
CA ASP A 31 -14.56 5.77 16.83
C ASP A 31 -13.08 6.22 16.71
N LYS A 32 -12.83 7.48 17.07
CA LYS A 32 -11.52 8.12 16.93
C LYS A 32 -10.52 7.55 17.93
N GLU A 33 -10.96 7.22 19.13
CA GLU A 33 -10.09 6.68 20.18
C GLU A 33 -9.61 5.27 19.81
N ALA A 34 -10.54 4.39 19.41
CA ALA A 34 -10.21 3.07 18.89
C ALA A 34 -9.25 3.15 17.69
N LEU A 35 -9.48 4.07 16.75
CA LEU A 35 -8.60 4.27 15.59
C LEU A 35 -7.18 4.69 15.98
N MET A 36 -7.05 5.64 16.91
CA MET A 36 -5.75 6.06 17.42
C MET A 36 -5.05 4.92 18.18
N LYS A 37 -5.78 4.18 19.01
CA LYS A 37 -5.26 3.05 19.78
C LYS A 37 -4.73 1.95 18.85
N LEU A 38 -5.51 1.57 17.84
CA LEU A 38 -5.13 0.54 16.88
C LEU A 38 -3.89 0.96 16.06
N ARG A 39 -3.82 2.22 15.62
CA ARG A 39 -2.65 2.74 14.91
C ARG A 39 -1.41 2.80 15.79
N LYS A 40 -1.52 3.29 17.03
CA LYS A 40 -0.38 3.35 17.96
C LYS A 40 0.19 1.96 18.25
N ARG A 41 -0.68 0.95 18.36
CA ARG A 41 -0.27 -0.44 18.64
C ARG A 41 0.33 -1.16 17.43
N THR A 42 -0.17 -0.88 16.23
CA THR A 42 0.21 -1.65 15.02
C THR A 42 1.14 -0.91 14.05
N GLY A 43 1.13 0.41 14.03
CA GLY A 43 1.89 1.24 13.09
C GLY A 43 1.34 1.28 11.65
N TYR A 44 0.23 0.60 11.35
CA TYR A 44 -0.35 0.62 9.99
C TYR A 44 -0.96 1.98 9.62
N SER A 45 -1.22 2.18 8.31
CA SER A 45 -1.83 3.41 7.80
C SER A 45 -3.23 3.64 8.41
N TYR A 46 -3.60 4.91 8.65
CA TYR A 46 -4.93 5.25 9.17
C TYR A 46 -6.07 4.69 8.30
N VAL A 47 -5.88 4.65 6.97
CA VAL A 47 -6.86 4.10 6.03
C VAL A 47 -7.08 2.61 6.29
N ASN A 48 -6.01 1.85 6.48
CA ASN A 48 -6.13 0.42 6.74
C ASN A 48 -6.71 0.16 8.15
N CYS A 49 -6.29 0.92 9.17
CA CYS A 49 -6.89 0.83 10.50
C CYS A 49 -8.39 1.19 10.48
N ARG A 50 -8.80 2.20 9.71
CA ARG A 50 -10.21 2.54 9.53
C ARG A 50 -10.98 1.40 8.86
N LYS A 51 -10.46 0.82 7.78
CA LYS A 51 -11.08 -0.34 7.12
C LYS A 51 -11.24 -1.53 8.07
N ALA A 52 -10.24 -1.80 8.91
CA ALA A 52 -10.31 -2.85 9.90
C ALA A 52 -11.44 -2.57 10.92
N LEU A 53 -11.53 -1.34 11.43
CA LEU A 53 -12.58 -0.97 12.38
C LEU A 53 -13.99 -0.96 11.76
N VAL A 54 -14.11 -0.69 10.46
CA VAL A 54 -15.39 -0.84 9.74
C VAL A 54 -15.83 -2.31 9.68
N GLN A 55 -14.91 -3.25 9.62
CA GLN A 55 -15.23 -4.68 9.53
C GLN A 55 -15.46 -5.35 10.89
N PHE A 56 -14.66 -5.02 11.91
CA PHE A 56 -14.66 -5.74 13.19
C PHE A 56 -15.23 -4.92 14.36
N GLY A 57 -15.48 -3.63 14.17
CA GLY A 57 -15.90 -2.72 15.23
C GLY A 57 -14.78 -2.37 16.22
N SER A 58 -15.10 -1.51 17.20
CA SER A 58 -14.17 -1.08 18.24
C SER A 58 -13.94 -2.11 19.35
N GLU A 59 -14.84 -3.09 19.49
CA GLU A 59 -14.78 -4.11 20.55
C GLU A 59 -13.77 -5.23 20.21
N ASN A 60 -13.65 -5.60 18.93
CA ASN A 60 -12.83 -6.72 18.47
C ASN A 60 -11.47 -6.29 17.91
N LEU A 61 -10.68 -5.57 18.72
CA LEU A 61 -9.37 -5.07 18.28
C LEU A 61 -8.37 -6.20 17.92
N ALA A 62 -8.48 -7.36 18.54
CA ALA A 62 -7.58 -8.49 18.26
C ALA A 62 -7.79 -9.06 16.84
N GLU A 63 -9.04 -9.19 16.41
CA GLU A 63 -9.40 -9.65 15.07
C GLU A 63 -9.01 -8.59 14.02
N ALA A 64 -9.27 -7.31 14.32
CA ALA A 64 -8.84 -6.20 13.47
C ALA A 64 -7.33 -6.22 13.23
N GLU A 65 -6.52 -6.53 14.25
CA GLU A 65 -5.07 -6.68 14.08
C GLU A 65 -4.66 -7.86 13.23
N LYS A 66 -5.27 -9.03 13.46
CA LYS A 66 -5.00 -10.22 12.67
C LYS A 66 -5.29 -9.95 11.19
N TRP A 67 -6.45 -9.34 10.92
CA TRP A 67 -6.84 -8.92 9.59
C TRP A 67 -5.86 -7.91 8.98
N LEU A 68 -5.40 -6.92 9.75
CA LEU A 68 -4.40 -5.96 9.29
C LEU A 68 -3.08 -6.63 8.89
N ARG A 69 -2.60 -7.61 9.67
CA ARG A 69 -1.37 -8.36 9.36
C ARG A 69 -1.50 -9.16 8.06
N GLU A 70 -2.61 -9.87 7.88
CA GLU A 70 -2.89 -10.65 6.68
C GLU A 70 -3.01 -9.74 5.46
N ARG A 71 -3.72 -8.62 5.61
CA ARG A 71 -3.89 -7.63 4.56
C ARG A 71 -2.58 -6.97 4.17
N ALA A 72 -1.73 -6.62 5.13
CA ALA A 72 -0.43 -6.01 4.89
C ALA A 72 0.50 -6.92 4.05
N LYS A 73 0.41 -8.25 4.22
CA LYS A 73 1.14 -9.19 3.35
C LYS A 73 0.68 -9.07 1.91
N SER A 74 -0.62 -9.22 1.66
CA SER A 74 -1.19 -9.17 0.31
C SER A 74 -0.93 -7.82 -0.38
N GLU A 75 -1.18 -6.71 0.32
CA GLU A 75 -0.92 -5.36 -0.22
C GLU A 75 0.57 -5.10 -0.43
N GLY A 76 1.43 -5.65 0.44
CA GLY A 76 2.88 -5.60 0.30
C GLY A 76 3.36 -6.24 -0.99
N TRP A 77 2.89 -7.45 -1.31
CA TRP A 77 3.23 -8.15 -2.55
C TRP A 77 2.78 -7.38 -3.80
N ALA A 78 1.54 -6.90 -3.81
CA ALA A 78 1.01 -6.11 -4.92
C ALA A 78 1.80 -4.81 -5.13
N LYS A 79 2.16 -4.13 -4.03
CA LYS A 79 2.95 -2.90 -4.09
C LYS A 79 4.38 -3.15 -4.54
N ALA A 80 5.02 -4.22 -4.06
CA ALA A 80 6.35 -4.62 -4.51
C ALA A 80 6.38 -4.88 -6.04
N ALA A 81 5.39 -5.61 -6.56
CA ALA A 81 5.27 -5.86 -8.00
C ALA A 81 5.08 -4.56 -8.81
N LYS A 82 4.36 -3.56 -8.27
CA LYS A 82 4.17 -2.26 -8.92
C LYS A 82 5.42 -1.38 -8.90
N LEU A 83 6.26 -1.52 -7.88
CA LEU A 83 7.45 -0.68 -7.68
C LEU A 83 8.73 -1.29 -8.28
N SER A 84 8.70 -2.55 -8.70
CA SER A 84 9.87 -3.29 -9.19
C SER A 84 10.56 -2.67 -10.42
N SER A 85 9.84 -1.88 -11.22
CA SER A 85 10.38 -1.20 -12.40
C SER A 85 11.15 0.10 -12.08
N ARG A 86 11.13 0.55 -10.82
CA ARG A 86 11.81 1.78 -10.41
C ARG A 86 13.29 1.53 -10.15
N ALA A 87 14.12 2.51 -10.49
CA ALA A 87 15.55 2.44 -10.21
C ALA A 87 15.83 2.53 -8.70
N THR A 88 16.69 1.64 -8.19
CA THR A 88 17.13 1.62 -6.79
C THR A 88 18.66 1.79 -6.74
N THR A 89 19.12 3.03 -6.57
CA THR A 89 20.56 3.38 -6.59
C THR A 89 21.16 3.58 -5.21
N GLN A 90 20.34 3.55 -4.16
CA GLN A 90 20.75 3.67 -2.76
C GLN A 90 20.61 2.31 -2.07
N GLY A 91 21.12 2.16 -0.85
CA GLY A 91 21.00 0.90 -0.12
C GLY A 91 21.96 0.77 1.05
N LEU A 92 22.09 -0.46 1.54
CA LEU A 92 23.10 -0.86 2.51
C LEU A 92 23.78 -2.14 2.04
N ILE A 93 25.10 -2.19 2.24
CA ILE A 93 25.87 -3.41 2.19
C ILE A 93 26.18 -3.79 3.63
N ALA A 94 25.93 -5.04 3.97
CA ALA A 94 26.27 -5.59 5.27
C ALA A 94 27.10 -6.86 5.09
N VAL A 95 27.98 -7.10 6.06
CA VAL A 95 28.94 -8.20 6.04
C VAL A 95 28.91 -8.87 7.41
N LYS A 96 28.83 -10.20 7.42
CA LYS A 96 28.98 -11.01 8.62
C LYS A 96 30.00 -12.10 8.35
N SER A 97 30.96 -12.27 9.24
CA SER A 97 31.97 -13.33 9.16
C SER A 97 32.02 -14.14 10.44
N ALA A 98 32.38 -15.41 10.31
CA ALA A 98 32.75 -16.29 11.42
C ALA A 98 33.88 -17.22 10.94
N GLY A 99 35.02 -17.17 11.65
CA GLY A 99 36.21 -17.91 11.25
C GLY A 99 36.66 -17.56 9.83
N SER A 100 36.68 -18.55 8.95
CA SER A 100 37.08 -18.43 7.54
C SER A 100 35.91 -18.19 6.57
N VAL A 101 34.66 -18.12 7.07
CA VAL A 101 33.47 -17.93 6.24
C VAL A 101 32.95 -16.51 6.40
N ALA A 102 32.55 -15.88 5.29
CA ALA A 102 31.90 -14.58 5.28
C ALA A 102 30.71 -14.56 4.33
N VAL A 103 29.65 -13.86 4.72
CA VAL A 103 28.48 -13.58 3.91
C VAL A 103 28.36 -12.07 3.73
N ILE A 104 28.15 -11.65 2.49
CA ILE A 104 27.91 -10.26 2.10
C ILE A 104 26.49 -10.20 1.56
N VAL A 105 25.71 -9.23 2.03
CA VAL A 105 24.37 -8.93 1.54
C VAL A 105 24.31 -7.48 1.13
N GLU A 106 23.96 -7.24 -0.13
CA GLU A 106 23.58 -5.93 -0.62
C GLU A 106 22.04 -5.84 -0.66
N MET A 107 21.50 -4.78 -0.08
CA MET A 107 20.07 -4.49 -0.12
C MET A 107 19.86 -3.07 -0.60
N SER A 108 19.26 -2.93 -1.79
CA SER A 108 19.05 -1.65 -2.47
C SER A 108 17.67 -1.05 -2.18
N CYS A 109 17.56 0.27 -2.25
CA CYS A 109 16.34 1.05 -2.11
C CYS A 109 16.39 2.32 -2.98
N GLU A 110 15.25 3.03 -3.10
CA GLU A 110 15.15 4.23 -3.95
C GLU A 110 15.91 5.43 -3.35
N THR A 111 15.86 5.62 -2.03
CA THR A 111 16.40 6.81 -1.35
C THR A 111 17.21 6.47 -0.10
N ASP A 112 18.12 7.36 0.28
CA ASP A 112 18.99 7.22 1.45
C ASP A 112 18.22 7.31 2.79
N PHE A 113 17.11 8.05 2.82
CA PHE A 113 16.22 8.12 3.98
C PHE A 113 15.68 6.73 4.38
N VAL A 114 15.38 5.89 3.40
CA VAL A 114 14.93 4.50 3.65
C VAL A 114 16.09 3.66 4.17
N ALA A 115 17.27 3.75 3.54
CA ALA A 115 18.46 3.01 3.95
C ALA A 115 18.87 3.29 5.40
N ARG A 116 18.74 4.54 5.86
CA ARG A 116 19.09 4.95 7.23
C ARG A 116 18.05 4.56 8.28
N GLY A 117 16.84 4.18 7.88
CA GLY A 117 15.74 3.84 8.79
C GLY A 117 15.94 2.50 9.53
N ASP A 118 15.48 2.43 10.77
CA ASP A 118 15.68 1.26 11.63
C ASP A 118 14.95 0.01 11.13
N ASN A 119 13.79 0.19 10.48
CA ASN A 119 13.06 -0.92 9.86
C ASN A 119 13.88 -1.59 8.74
N PHE A 120 14.56 -0.79 7.92
CA PHE A 120 15.40 -1.30 6.82
C PHE A 120 16.63 -2.02 7.37
N LYS A 121 17.32 -1.42 8.35
CA LYS A 121 18.45 -2.05 9.04
C LYS A 121 18.05 -3.36 9.74
N SER A 122 16.88 -3.39 10.37
CA SER A 122 16.35 -4.59 11.02
C SER A 122 16.07 -5.72 10.02
N LEU A 123 15.58 -5.38 8.83
CA LEU A 123 15.39 -6.36 7.75
C LEU A 123 16.73 -6.94 7.27
N VAL A 124 17.75 -6.10 7.07
CA VAL A 124 19.11 -6.58 6.73
C VAL A 124 19.62 -7.55 7.79
N ARG A 125 19.51 -7.19 9.09
CA ARG A 125 19.93 -8.05 10.20
C ARG A 125 19.17 -9.38 10.25
N LEU A 126 17.86 -9.35 9.97
CA LEU A 126 17.03 -10.53 9.92
C LEU A 126 17.48 -11.49 8.82
N LEU A 127 17.88 -10.97 7.65
CA LEU A 127 18.48 -11.78 6.59
C LEU A 127 19.76 -12.48 7.07
N PHE A 128 20.65 -11.79 7.80
CA PHE A 128 21.86 -12.41 8.38
C PHE A 128 21.57 -13.47 9.43
N CYS A 129 20.54 -13.29 10.26
CA CYS A 129 20.18 -14.29 11.26
C CYS A 129 19.81 -15.64 10.60
N ARG A 130 19.29 -15.60 9.37
CA ARG A 130 18.94 -16.80 8.60
C ARG A 130 20.16 -17.51 8.00
N TYR A 131 21.23 -16.77 7.68
CA TYR A 131 22.48 -17.36 7.19
C TYR A 131 23.40 -17.61 8.39
N ALA A 132 23.43 -18.86 8.86
CA ALA A 132 24.34 -19.32 9.90
C ALA A 132 25.78 -19.31 9.37
N VAL A 133 26.40 -18.13 9.49
CA VAL A 133 27.85 -17.96 9.59
C VAL A 133 28.18 -17.92 11.07
#